data_AF-A0AAD5L8I1-F1
#
_entry.id   AF-A0AAD5L8I1-F1
#
_cell.length_a   1.000
_cell.length_b   1.000
_cell.length_c   1.000
_cell.angle_alpha   90.00
_cell.angle_beta   90.00
_cell.angle_gamma   90.00
#
_symmetry.space_group_name_H-M   'P 1'
#
loop_
_entity.id
_entity.type
_entity.pdbx_description
1 polymer ?
#
loop_
_entity_poly.entity_id
_entity_poly.type
_entity_poly.pdbx_seq_one_letter_code
_entity_poly.pdbx_strand_id
1 'polypeptide(L)'
;MTKPTPVVLPDGPSASRVKLPACPGDGPTAVYLSFGGYLLARATVVLILMACVAYLIAAGLVLCMIPGTNMVWPLRTYTTTLDPQYFTLVGNLHFAMAALYLAVTVKSLQLHERVLAILKQHFPTDRNATSQLGQMVQSFTASRRLRAVKTGYRLLWSRQGLFGIDGPHFDLLFAWREVVETVLQTYQAYQMSVLLPRAALNRIFVTLLVASCWSTPLVHRVIQRRAVQRLLCIFIDAVIDMTAAIVVPALIALSYLGDYDPNFKDFTLTLWYTDKWLVNFVNESSIVLFGSWLDVISRCIFLLGLLSSLNRALSLIKYRRVAVAQSTQLFVTWSHRLIALNGVVVLGLHVYATFGPPVAFCVLEVRPWLIREDACALVEINCHPRIPGHAANANATTMTQALEHLTPTALAHFGVRHCTNLTFTVRR
;
A
#
# COMPACT_ATOMS: atom_id res chain seq x y z
N MET A 1 91.48 -30.12 -28.41
CA MET A 1 90.97 -29.60 -27.12
C MET A 1 89.97 -28.50 -27.41
N THR A 2 88.72 -28.89 -27.64
CA THR A 2 87.60 -28.03 -28.00
C THR A 2 86.72 -27.87 -26.77
N LYS A 3 86.54 -26.61 -26.35
CA LYS A 3 85.68 -26.19 -25.23
C LYS A 3 84.21 -26.61 -25.48
N PRO A 4 83.46 -27.01 -24.45
CA PRO A 4 82.05 -27.30 -24.59
C PRO A 4 81.22 -26.01 -24.75
N THR A 5 80.35 -26.01 -25.75
CA THR A 5 79.30 -25.01 -25.99
C THR A 5 78.25 -25.02 -24.87
N PRO A 6 77.84 -23.86 -24.32
CA PRO A 6 76.77 -23.79 -23.35
C PRO A 6 75.40 -23.95 -24.03
N VAL A 7 74.57 -24.80 -23.43
CA VAL A 7 73.16 -25.01 -23.77
C VAL A 7 72.36 -23.76 -23.40
N VAL A 8 71.80 -23.09 -24.39
CA VAL A 8 70.85 -21.99 -24.21
C VAL A 8 69.45 -22.58 -24.05
N LEU A 9 68.87 -22.44 -22.85
CA LEU A 9 67.47 -22.76 -22.57
C LEU A 9 66.57 -21.67 -23.18
N PRO A 10 65.39 -22.02 -23.73
CA PRO A 10 64.53 -21.07 -24.41
C PRO A 10 63.89 -20.08 -23.44
N ASP A 11 63.96 -18.79 -23.80
CA ASP A 11 63.29 -17.69 -23.13
C ASP A 11 61.79 -17.97 -22.99
N GLY A 12 61.33 -17.96 -21.73
CA GLY A 12 59.90 -18.04 -21.42
C GLY A 12 59.13 -16.87 -22.03
N PRO A 13 57.87 -17.07 -22.43
CA PRO A 13 57.10 -16.01 -23.05
C PRO A 13 56.89 -14.89 -22.05
N SER A 14 57.48 -13.74 -22.39
CA SER A 14 57.16 -12.42 -21.89
C SER A 14 55.65 -12.27 -21.64
N ALA A 15 55.31 -11.69 -20.49
CA ALA A 15 53.94 -11.46 -20.05
C ALA A 15 53.22 -10.51 -21.02
N SER A 16 52.75 -11.06 -22.13
CA SER A 16 51.77 -10.46 -23.01
C SER A 16 50.52 -10.25 -22.17
N ARG A 17 50.21 -8.98 -21.90
CA ARG A 17 48.96 -8.51 -21.31
C ARG A 17 47.82 -9.15 -22.11
N VAL A 18 47.23 -10.23 -21.59
CA VAL A 18 46.12 -10.94 -22.21
C VAL A 18 44.97 -9.95 -22.36
N LYS A 19 44.84 -9.36 -23.55
CA LYS A 19 43.60 -8.71 -23.96
C LYS A 19 42.58 -9.83 -24.09
N LEU A 20 41.80 -10.04 -23.03
CA LEU A 20 40.57 -10.82 -23.09
C LEU A 20 39.78 -10.34 -24.32
N PRO A 21 39.32 -11.27 -25.18
CA PRO A 21 38.57 -10.88 -26.37
C PRO A 21 37.34 -10.09 -25.95
N ALA A 22 37.20 -8.88 -26.49
CA ALA A 22 35.98 -8.10 -26.36
C ALA A 22 34.83 -8.95 -26.91
N CYS A 23 33.88 -9.33 -26.04
CA CYS A 23 32.68 -10.01 -26.48
C CYS A 23 31.92 -9.09 -27.46
N PRO A 24 31.60 -9.55 -28.68
CA PRO A 24 30.82 -8.77 -29.61
C PRO A 24 29.36 -8.73 -29.12
N GLY A 25 28.91 -7.57 -28.63
CA GLY A 25 27.51 -7.38 -28.21
C GLY A 25 27.25 -6.35 -27.11
N ASP A 26 28.07 -5.31 -27.00
CA ASP A 26 27.76 -4.17 -26.12
C ASP A 26 26.81 -3.19 -26.83
N GLY A 27 25.52 -3.53 -26.77
CA GLY A 27 24.44 -2.56 -26.93
C GLY A 27 24.23 -1.73 -25.65
N PRO A 28 23.73 -0.49 -25.74
CA PRO A 28 23.65 0.46 -24.62
C PRO A 28 22.42 0.20 -23.74
N THR A 29 22.41 -0.90 -22.98
CA THR A 29 21.25 -1.23 -22.11
C THR A 29 21.66 -1.90 -20.80
N ALA A 30 22.58 -1.28 -20.05
CA ALA A 30 22.88 -1.68 -18.68
C ALA A 30 22.96 -0.45 -17.77
N VAL A 31 22.23 -0.50 -16.65
CA VAL A 31 22.38 0.47 -15.56
C VAL A 31 23.35 -0.12 -14.57
N TYR A 32 24.58 0.36 -14.61
CA TYR A 32 25.58 0.07 -13.60
C TYR A 32 25.33 1.01 -12.43
N LEU A 33 24.74 0.51 -11.34
CA LEU A 33 24.76 1.25 -10.08
C LEU A 33 26.17 1.18 -9.51
N SER A 34 26.65 2.28 -8.93
CA SER A 34 27.82 2.25 -8.06
C SER A 34 27.58 1.26 -6.91
N PHE A 35 28.64 0.72 -6.32
CA PHE A 35 28.51 -0.19 -5.17
C PHE A 35 27.68 0.44 -4.04
N GLY A 36 27.87 1.74 -3.79
CA GLY A 36 27.04 2.51 -2.85
C GLY A 36 25.57 2.60 -3.26
N GLY A 37 25.28 2.88 -4.54
CA GLY A 37 23.90 2.92 -5.05
C GLY A 37 23.19 1.55 -4.98
N TYR A 38 23.92 0.46 -5.25
CA TYR A 38 23.42 -0.90 -5.07
C TYR A 38 23.07 -1.19 -3.62
N LEU A 39 23.96 -0.82 -2.69
CA LEU A 39 23.75 -1.03 -1.26
C LEU A 39 22.54 -0.23 -0.75
N LEU A 40 22.45 1.05 -1.16
CA LEU A 40 21.34 1.94 -0.82
C LEU A 40 20.01 1.38 -1.33
N ALA A 41 19.89 1.07 -2.63
CA ALA A 41 18.65 0.58 -3.21
C ALA A 41 18.16 -0.73 -2.55
N ARG A 42 19.08 -1.65 -2.23
CA ARG A 42 18.74 -2.87 -1.50
C ARG A 42 18.32 -2.59 -0.07
N ALA A 43 19.03 -1.72 0.64
CA ALA A 43 18.70 -1.33 1.99
C ALA A 43 17.29 -0.72 2.05
N THR A 44 16.96 0.19 1.12
CA THR A 44 15.61 0.78 1.03
C THR A 44 14.53 -0.27 0.85
N VAL A 45 14.70 -1.22 -0.09
CA VAL A 45 13.69 -2.27 -0.30
C VAL A 45 13.54 -3.19 0.91
N VAL A 46 14.66 -3.54 1.58
CA VAL A 46 14.62 -4.34 2.81
C VAL A 46 13.94 -3.57 3.95
N LEU A 47 14.19 -2.28 4.11
CA LEU A 47 13.53 -1.44 5.11
C LEU A 47 12.02 -1.37 4.86
N ILE A 48 11.59 -1.19 3.60
CA ILE A 48 10.16 -1.23 3.23
C ILE A 48 9.54 -2.58 3.60
N LEU A 49 10.21 -3.69 3.26
CA LEU A 49 9.71 -5.03 3.62
C LEU A 49 9.61 -5.22 5.13
N MET A 50 10.59 -4.76 5.91
CA MET A 50 10.55 -4.83 7.38
C MET A 50 9.43 -3.98 7.97
N ALA A 51 9.20 -2.77 7.44
CA ALA A 51 8.08 -1.93 7.85
C ALA A 51 6.73 -2.62 7.56
N CYS A 52 6.59 -3.27 6.40
CA CYS A 52 5.40 -4.04 6.07
C CYS A 52 5.18 -5.21 7.04
N VAL A 53 6.24 -5.96 7.40
CA VAL A 53 6.15 -7.04 8.40
C VAL A 53 5.69 -6.52 9.75
N ALA A 54 6.30 -5.43 10.23
CA ALA A 54 5.94 -4.84 11.51
C ALA A 54 4.48 -4.40 11.54
N TYR A 55 4.01 -3.74 10.48
CA TYR A 55 2.61 -3.34 10.33
C TYR A 55 1.67 -4.54 10.33
N LEU A 56 1.94 -5.56 9.51
CA LEU A 56 1.05 -6.73 9.40
C LEU A 56 0.95 -7.50 10.72
N ILE A 57 2.04 -7.60 11.47
CA ILE A 57 2.02 -8.20 12.81
C ILE A 57 1.19 -7.34 13.77
N ALA A 58 1.42 -6.02 13.80
CA ALA A 58 0.67 -5.11 14.67
C ALA A 58 -0.83 -5.12 14.36
N ALA A 59 -1.21 -4.99 13.07
CA ALA A 59 -2.59 -5.04 12.62
C ALA A 59 -3.23 -6.40 12.94
N GLY A 60 -2.51 -7.51 12.71
CA GLY A 60 -2.98 -8.86 13.05
C GLY A 60 -3.22 -9.02 14.56
N LEU A 61 -2.34 -8.48 15.40
CA LEU A 61 -2.51 -8.49 16.86
C LEU A 61 -3.74 -7.69 17.29
N VAL A 62 -3.91 -6.47 16.78
CA VAL A 62 -5.07 -5.61 17.08
C VAL A 62 -6.37 -6.33 16.70
N LEU A 63 -6.46 -6.87 15.48
CA LEU A 63 -7.65 -7.59 15.01
C LEU A 63 -7.99 -8.82 15.87
N CYS A 64 -6.98 -9.56 16.33
CA CYS A 64 -7.20 -10.69 17.23
C CYS A 64 -7.57 -10.28 18.67
N MET A 65 -7.20 -9.07 19.10
CA MET A 65 -7.51 -8.57 20.44
C MET A 65 -8.91 -7.98 20.55
N ILE A 66 -9.41 -7.32 19.50
CA ILE A 66 -10.71 -6.62 19.51
C ILE A 66 -11.87 -7.49 20.03
N PRO A 67 -12.04 -8.77 19.64
CA PRO A 67 -13.12 -9.61 20.16
C PRO A 67 -13.14 -9.78 21.69
N GLY A 68 -12.00 -9.58 22.37
CA GLY A 68 -11.86 -9.64 23.83
C GLY A 68 -11.99 -8.29 24.53
N THR A 69 -12.43 -7.25 23.82
CA THR A 69 -12.59 -5.87 24.32
C THR A 69 -14.06 -5.43 24.31
N ASN A 70 -14.38 -4.35 25.02
CA ASN A 70 -15.74 -3.81 25.05
C ASN A 70 -16.13 -3.11 23.72
N MET A 71 -15.16 -2.86 22.84
CA MET A 71 -15.35 -2.33 21.48
C MET A 71 -16.29 -3.14 20.59
N VAL A 72 -16.48 -4.43 20.91
CA VAL A 72 -17.35 -5.29 20.10
C VAL A 72 -18.79 -4.78 20.08
N TRP A 73 -19.28 -4.22 21.19
CA TRP A 73 -20.66 -3.77 21.30
C TRP A 73 -20.94 -2.54 20.41
N PRO A 74 -20.15 -1.45 20.47
CA PRO A 74 -20.32 -0.33 19.53
C PRO A 74 -20.13 -0.75 18.06
N LEU A 75 -19.10 -1.53 17.75
CA LEU A 75 -18.82 -1.94 16.36
C LEU A 75 -19.96 -2.77 15.76
N ARG A 76 -20.56 -3.68 16.55
CA ARG A 76 -21.74 -4.45 16.12
C ARG A 76 -22.99 -3.57 15.99
N THR A 77 -23.14 -2.56 16.84
CA THR A 77 -24.32 -1.68 16.85
C THR A 77 -24.39 -0.80 15.62
N TYR A 78 -23.26 -0.22 15.19
CA TYR A 78 -23.23 0.68 14.04
C TYR A 78 -23.10 -0.03 12.69
N THR A 79 -22.73 -1.32 12.67
CA THR A 79 -22.68 -2.17 11.45
C THR A 79 -21.82 -1.64 10.29
N THR A 80 -20.92 -0.68 10.53
CA THR A 80 -20.05 -0.08 9.50
C THR A 80 -18.80 -0.89 9.22
N THR A 81 -18.44 -1.82 10.10
CA THR A 81 -17.31 -2.73 9.94
C THR A 81 -17.79 -4.16 9.72
N LEU A 82 -16.91 -5.01 9.21
CA LEU A 82 -17.11 -6.45 9.17
C LEU A 82 -17.49 -6.98 10.56
N ASP A 83 -18.35 -8.00 10.62
CA ASP A 83 -18.79 -8.56 11.91
C ASP A 83 -17.55 -9.01 12.73
N PRO A 84 -17.43 -8.56 14.00
CA PRO A 84 -16.30 -8.90 14.87
C PRO A 84 -15.99 -10.40 14.97
N GLN A 85 -16.95 -11.29 14.69
CA GLN A 85 -16.72 -12.74 14.63
C GLN A 85 -15.63 -13.15 13.61
N TYR A 86 -15.43 -12.35 12.56
CA TYR A 86 -14.46 -12.62 11.50
C TYR A 86 -13.10 -11.96 11.75
N PHE A 87 -12.95 -11.09 12.77
CA PHE A 87 -11.70 -10.37 13.00
C PHE A 87 -10.51 -11.28 13.29
N THR A 88 -10.70 -12.37 14.04
CA THR A 88 -9.64 -13.36 14.28
C THR A 88 -9.20 -14.05 12.98
N LEU A 89 -10.14 -14.32 12.06
CA LEU A 89 -9.82 -14.89 10.76
C LEU A 89 -9.00 -13.90 9.92
N VAL A 90 -9.44 -12.64 9.86
CA VAL A 90 -8.71 -11.58 9.13
C VAL A 90 -7.33 -11.33 9.77
N GLY A 91 -7.21 -11.36 11.09
CA GLY A 91 -5.93 -11.27 11.81
C GLY A 91 -4.98 -12.41 11.45
N ASN A 92 -5.48 -13.65 11.36
CA ASN A 92 -4.69 -14.80 10.88
C ASN A 92 -4.19 -14.63 9.44
N LEU A 93 -5.00 -14.02 8.55
CA LEU A 93 -4.57 -13.68 7.20
C LEU A 93 -3.42 -12.66 7.21
N HIS A 94 -3.45 -11.66 8.10
CA HIS A 94 -2.35 -10.71 8.26
C HIS A 94 -1.06 -11.39 8.74
N PHE A 95 -1.15 -12.33 9.70
CA PHE A 95 0.02 -13.11 10.12
C PHE A 95 0.57 -14.01 9.00
N ALA A 96 -0.31 -14.62 8.19
CA ALA A 96 0.10 -15.41 7.03
C ALA A 96 0.85 -14.53 6.00
N MET A 97 0.35 -13.33 5.71
CA MET A 97 1.04 -12.37 4.85
C MET A 97 2.36 -11.90 5.47
N ALA A 98 2.41 -11.61 6.78
CA ALA A 98 3.63 -11.22 7.47
C ALA A 98 4.72 -12.30 7.34
N ALA A 99 4.35 -13.58 7.43
CA ALA A 99 5.27 -14.70 7.24
C ALA A 99 5.83 -14.76 5.80
N LEU A 100 5.02 -14.46 4.78
CA LEU A 100 5.48 -14.37 3.39
C LEU A 100 6.48 -13.24 3.19
N TYR A 101 6.17 -12.04 3.72
CA TYR A 101 7.06 -10.89 3.68
C TYR A 101 8.38 -11.18 4.40
N LEU A 102 8.32 -11.75 5.61
CA LEU A 102 9.51 -12.12 6.38
C LEU A 102 10.38 -13.13 5.62
N ALA A 103 9.79 -14.11 4.96
CA ALA A 103 10.53 -15.09 4.14
C ALA A 103 11.30 -14.42 2.98
N VAL A 104 10.69 -13.44 2.30
CA VAL A 104 11.36 -12.67 1.25
C VAL A 104 12.49 -11.82 1.82
N THR A 105 12.28 -11.17 2.97
CA THR A 105 13.30 -10.37 3.65
C THR A 105 14.51 -11.20 4.06
N VAL A 106 14.29 -12.34 4.73
CA VAL A 106 15.37 -13.26 5.14
C VAL A 106 16.15 -13.76 3.94
N LYS A 107 15.46 -14.17 2.86
CA LYS A 107 16.12 -14.59 1.61
C LYS A 107 16.98 -13.47 1.02
N SER A 108 16.49 -12.22 1.06
CA SER A 108 17.22 -11.06 0.56
C SER A 108 18.50 -10.79 1.36
N LEU A 109 18.42 -10.89 2.69
CA LEU A 109 19.56 -10.73 3.60
C LEU A 109 20.60 -11.84 3.42
N GLN A 110 20.18 -13.11 3.35
CA GLN A 110 21.07 -14.25 3.13
C GLN A 110 21.85 -14.15 1.81
N LEU A 111 21.20 -13.65 0.75
CA LEU A 111 21.85 -13.44 -0.53
C LEU A 111 22.90 -12.32 -0.45
N HIS A 112 22.63 -11.27 0.33
CA HIS A 112 23.55 -10.16 0.54
C HIS A 112 24.84 -10.63 1.24
N GLU A 113 24.72 -11.43 2.31
CA GLU A 113 25.89 -11.99 3.01
C GLU A 113 26.76 -12.85 2.09
N ARG A 114 26.16 -13.67 1.22
CA ARG A 114 26.91 -14.47 0.25
C ARG A 114 27.66 -13.62 -0.77
N VAL A 115 27.02 -12.54 -1.25
CA VAL A 115 27.66 -11.61 -2.19
C VAL A 115 28.79 -10.84 -1.49
N LEU A 116 28.58 -10.37 -0.27
CA LEU A 116 29.63 -9.73 0.54
C LEU A 116 30.78 -10.69 0.86
N ALA A 117 30.52 -11.97 1.14
CA ALA A 117 31.56 -12.96 1.38
C ALA A 117 32.42 -13.19 0.13
N ILE A 118 31.81 -13.27 -1.05
CA ILE A 118 32.52 -13.39 -2.35
C ILE A 118 33.34 -12.12 -2.66
N LEU A 119 32.79 -10.93 -2.37
CA LEU A 119 33.48 -9.66 -2.56
C LEU A 119 34.62 -9.47 -1.55
N LYS A 120 34.46 -9.89 -0.29
CA LYS A 120 35.52 -9.92 0.73
C LYS A 120 36.61 -10.94 0.41
N GLN A 121 36.29 -12.02 -0.29
CA GLN A 121 37.27 -12.94 -0.85
C GLN A 121 38.15 -12.28 -1.93
N HIS A 122 37.61 -11.27 -2.64
CA HIS A 122 38.35 -10.51 -3.65
C HIS A 122 39.04 -9.25 -3.08
N PHE A 123 38.60 -8.73 -1.92
CA PHE A 123 39.20 -7.58 -1.23
C PHE A 123 39.31 -7.87 0.28
N PRO A 124 40.47 -8.34 0.78
CA PRO A 124 40.62 -8.70 2.18
C PRO A 124 40.60 -7.45 3.07
N THR A 125 39.60 -7.36 3.95
CA THR A 125 39.61 -6.47 5.13
C THR A 125 39.01 -7.21 6.33
N ASP A 126 39.46 -6.82 7.52
CA ASP A 126 39.62 -7.61 8.74
C ASP A 126 38.34 -8.30 9.30
N ARG A 127 38.53 -9.43 9.98
CA ARG A 127 37.58 -10.56 10.06
C ARG A 127 36.62 -10.61 11.27
N ASN A 128 36.67 -9.68 12.22
CA ASN A 128 36.19 -10.01 13.58
C ASN A 128 34.73 -9.65 13.95
N ALA A 129 33.93 -9.07 13.06
CA ALA A 129 32.55 -8.63 13.42
C ALA A 129 31.39 -9.51 12.87
N THR A 130 31.66 -10.51 12.04
CA THR A 130 30.61 -11.20 11.23
C THR A 130 30.09 -12.54 11.76
N SER A 131 30.55 -13.04 12.90
CA SER A 131 30.25 -14.42 13.34
C SER A 131 28.93 -14.59 14.10
N GLN A 132 28.44 -13.56 14.81
CA GLN A 132 27.27 -13.71 15.68
C GLN A 132 25.92 -13.63 14.94
N LEU A 133 25.79 -12.77 13.92
CA LEU A 133 24.55 -12.63 13.16
C LEU A 133 24.26 -13.86 12.28
N GLY A 134 25.30 -14.45 11.69
CA GLY A 134 25.19 -15.63 10.83
C GLY A 134 24.71 -16.89 11.58
N GLN A 135 25.08 -17.03 12.85
CA GLN A 135 24.64 -18.15 13.69
C GLN A 135 23.14 -18.04 14.06
N MET A 136 22.66 -16.83 14.33
CA MET A 136 21.23 -16.59 14.61
C MET A 136 20.36 -16.86 13.38
N VAL A 137 20.83 -16.54 12.16
CA VAL A 137 20.06 -16.76 10.91
C VAL A 137 19.98 -18.24 10.52
N GLN A 138 21.00 -19.06 10.84
CA GLN A 138 21.02 -20.48 10.49
C GLN A 138 20.04 -21.32 11.31
N SER A 139 19.84 -21.01 12.59
CA SER A 139 18.93 -21.76 13.49
C SER A 139 17.46 -21.67 13.06
N PHE A 140 17.03 -20.58 12.41
CA PHE A 140 15.68 -20.44 11.87
C PHE A 140 15.36 -21.38 10.69
N THR A 141 16.36 -21.98 10.03
CA THR A 141 16.16 -22.71 8.76
C THR A 141 15.88 -24.21 8.88
N ALA A 142 15.94 -24.78 10.08
CA ALA A 142 15.90 -26.23 10.31
C ALA A 142 14.50 -26.85 10.54
N SER A 143 13.40 -26.07 10.54
CA SER A 143 12.08 -26.61 10.92
C SER A 143 11.33 -27.31 9.76
N ARG A 144 10.56 -28.37 10.09
CA ARG A 144 9.76 -29.16 9.12
C ARG A 144 8.65 -28.33 8.45
N ARG A 145 8.13 -27.30 9.14
CA ARG A 145 7.14 -26.33 8.62
C ARG A 145 7.73 -25.41 7.54
N LEU A 146 9.01 -25.02 7.64
CA LEU A 146 9.69 -24.21 6.63
C LEU A 146 9.81 -24.90 5.27
N ARG A 147 9.83 -26.24 5.22
CA ARG A 147 9.92 -26.99 3.95
C ARG A 147 8.66 -26.86 3.10
N ALA A 148 7.47 -26.89 3.71
CA ALA A 148 6.20 -26.69 3.01
C ALA A 148 6.08 -25.25 2.47
N VAL A 149 6.45 -24.26 3.29
CA VAL A 149 6.54 -22.84 2.89
C VAL A 149 7.52 -22.66 1.72
N LYS A 150 8.67 -23.32 1.76
CA LYS A 150 9.67 -23.30 0.67
C LYS A 150 9.18 -23.95 -0.62
N THR A 151 8.24 -24.88 -0.56
CA THR A 151 7.62 -25.51 -1.73
C THR A 151 6.52 -24.63 -2.33
N GLY A 152 5.62 -24.08 -1.50
CA GLY A 152 4.61 -23.12 -1.97
C GLY A 152 5.24 -21.84 -2.56
N TYR A 153 6.29 -21.32 -1.91
CA TYR A 153 7.06 -20.18 -2.42
C TYR A 153 7.73 -20.47 -3.77
N ARG A 154 8.25 -21.69 -4.00
CA ARG A 154 8.83 -22.07 -5.29
C ARG A 154 7.77 -22.18 -6.39
N LEU A 155 6.57 -22.63 -6.07
CA LEU A 155 5.47 -22.73 -7.04
C LEU A 155 5.01 -21.35 -7.53
N LEU A 156 4.86 -20.39 -6.61
CA LEU A 156 4.35 -19.05 -6.91
C LEU A 156 5.43 -18.07 -7.40
N TRP A 157 6.62 -18.08 -6.77
CA TRP A 157 7.68 -17.06 -6.96
C TRP A 157 9.04 -17.62 -7.45
N SER A 158 9.11 -18.86 -7.99
CA SER A 158 10.34 -19.26 -8.70
C SER A 158 10.50 -18.49 -10.01
N ARG A 159 11.70 -18.57 -10.60
CA ARG A 159 12.01 -17.95 -11.91
C ARG A 159 11.00 -18.32 -13.01
N GLN A 160 10.43 -19.53 -12.93
CA GLN A 160 9.42 -20.07 -13.85
C GLN A 160 8.02 -20.22 -13.21
N GLY A 161 7.81 -19.70 -12.01
CA GLY A 161 6.52 -19.76 -11.32
C GLY A 161 5.48 -18.80 -11.94
N LEU A 162 4.24 -18.86 -11.46
CA LEU A 162 3.13 -18.01 -11.94
C LEU A 162 3.44 -16.50 -11.88
N PHE A 163 4.27 -16.07 -10.93
CA PHE A 163 4.74 -14.67 -10.81
C PHE A 163 6.24 -14.51 -11.16
N GLY A 164 6.82 -15.47 -11.88
CA GLY A 164 8.23 -15.51 -12.27
C GLY A 164 8.64 -14.38 -13.24
N ILE A 165 9.87 -13.91 -13.09
CA ILE A 165 10.45 -12.77 -13.84
C ILE A 165 10.82 -13.15 -15.28
N ASP A 166 11.04 -14.44 -15.57
CA ASP A 166 11.56 -14.93 -16.86
C ASP A 166 10.44 -15.48 -17.78
N GLY A 167 9.16 -15.23 -17.48
CA GLY A 167 8.02 -15.72 -18.26
C GLY A 167 7.75 -14.89 -19.53
N PRO A 168 7.34 -15.52 -20.66
CA PRO A 168 7.09 -14.83 -21.93
C PRO A 168 5.90 -13.83 -21.89
N HIS A 169 5.06 -13.88 -20.84
CA HIS A 169 3.90 -13.01 -20.65
C HIS A 169 4.07 -11.97 -19.53
N PHE A 170 5.32 -11.62 -19.19
CA PHE A 170 5.65 -10.75 -18.06
C PHE A 170 4.95 -9.39 -18.09
N ASP A 171 5.04 -8.66 -19.21
CA ASP A 171 4.45 -7.31 -19.32
C ASP A 171 2.91 -7.36 -19.32
N LEU A 172 2.31 -8.45 -19.81
CA LEU A 172 0.87 -8.67 -19.79
C LEU A 172 0.36 -8.87 -18.35
N LEU A 173 1.05 -9.70 -17.56
CA LEU A 173 0.71 -9.93 -16.15
C LEU A 173 0.90 -8.66 -15.31
N PHE A 174 1.91 -7.85 -15.64
CA PHE A 174 2.14 -6.57 -14.98
C PHE A 174 1.04 -5.55 -15.31
N ALA A 175 0.71 -5.37 -16.59
CA ALA A 175 -0.37 -4.48 -17.01
C ALA A 175 -1.74 -4.92 -16.47
N TRP A 176 -2.00 -6.24 -16.42
CA TRP A 176 -3.21 -6.77 -15.78
C TRP A 176 -3.26 -6.43 -14.30
N ARG A 177 -2.15 -6.58 -13.57
CA ARG A 177 -2.08 -6.19 -12.16
C ARG A 177 -2.38 -4.70 -11.98
N GLU A 178 -1.74 -3.82 -12.74
CA GLU A 178 -1.99 -2.37 -12.67
C GLU A 178 -3.46 -2.03 -12.93
N VAL A 179 -4.12 -2.71 -13.88
CA VAL A 179 -5.55 -2.52 -14.15
C VAL A 179 -6.40 -2.97 -12.96
N VAL A 180 -6.19 -4.18 -12.46
CA VAL A 180 -6.94 -4.71 -11.29
C VAL A 180 -6.75 -3.79 -10.09
N GLU A 181 -5.53 -3.36 -9.84
CA GLU A 181 -5.16 -2.46 -8.76
C GLU A 181 -5.86 -1.10 -8.89
N THR A 182 -5.82 -0.50 -10.08
CA THR A 182 -6.51 0.77 -10.37
C THR A 182 -8.02 0.66 -10.14
N VAL A 183 -8.65 -0.43 -10.58
CA VAL A 183 -10.09 -0.66 -10.39
C VAL A 183 -10.44 -0.76 -8.90
N LEU A 184 -9.68 -1.57 -8.15
CA LEU A 184 -9.91 -1.75 -6.72
C LEU A 184 -9.62 -0.47 -5.93
N GLN A 185 -8.57 0.28 -6.28
CA GLN A 185 -8.26 1.59 -5.67
C GLN A 185 -9.33 2.63 -6.01
N THR A 186 -9.92 2.59 -7.22
CA THR A 186 -11.05 3.45 -7.62
C THR A 186 -12.30 3.12 -6.81
N TYR A 187 -12.61 1.84 -6.62
CA TYR A 187 -13.72 1.40 -5.77
C TYR A 187 -13.53 1.86 -4.33
N GLN A 188 -12.33 1.68 -3.77
CA GLN A 188 -12.04 2.15 -2.41
C GLN A 188 -12.17 3.67 -2.32
N ALA A 189 -11.58 4.43 -3.24
CA ALA A 189 -11.65 5.89 -3.20
C ALA A 189 -13.10 6.41 -3.38
N TYR A 190 -13.95 5.70 -4.15
CA TYR A 190 -15.38 5.98 -4.21
C TYR A 190 -16.07 5.75 -2.86
N GLN A 191 -15.84 4.60 -2.21
CA GLN A 191 -16.39 4.32 -0.87
C GLN A 191 -15.98 5.40 0.13
N MET A 192 -14.74 5.86 0.02
CA MET A 192 -14.21 6.93 0.85
C MET A 192 -14.88 8.27 0.60
N SER A 193 -15.25 8.58 -0.64
CA SER A 193 -16.02 9.79 -0.96
C SER A 193 -17.42 9.81 -0.35
N VAL A 194 -18.00 8.63 -0.12
CA VAL A 194 -19.35 8.45 0.44
C VAL A 194 -19.30 8.41 1.98
N LEU A 195 -18.34 7.67 2.54
CA LEU A 195 -18.31 7.35 3.97
C LEU A 195 -17.51 8.36 4.79
N LEU A 196 -16.41 8.92 4.27
CA LEU A 196 -15.52 9.79 5.06
C LEU A 196 -16.00 11.24 5.09
N PRO A 197 -16.32 11.79 6.29
CA PRO A 197 -16.61 13.21 6.41
C PRO A 197 -15.36 14.09 6.43
N ARG A 198 -14.18 13.51 6.72
CA ARG A 198 -12.91 14.24 6.68
C ARG A 198 -12.45 14.46 5.24
N ALA A 199 -12.69 15.67 4.73
CA ALA A 199 -12.27 16.09 3.39
C ALA A 199 -10.76 15.90 3.13
N ALA A 200 -9.91 16.08 4.14
CA ALA A 200 -8.45 15.91 4.00
C ALA A 200 -8.08 14.45 3.66
N LEU A 201 -8.69 13.47 4.34
CA LEU A 201 -8.43 12.05 4.07
C LEU A 201 -8.93 11.66 2.68
N ASN A 202 -10.15 12.08 2.32
CA ASN A 202 -10.72 11.84 0.99
C ASN A 202 -9.80 12.38 -0.12
N ARG A 203 -9.27 13.61 0.04
CA ARG A 203 -8.32 14.22 -0.90
C ARG A 203 -7.01 13.42 -1.01
N ILE A 204 -6.50 12.87 0.10
CA ILE A 204 -5.28 12.03 0.08
C ILE A 204 -5.52 10.78 -0.76
N PHE A 205 -6.63 10.07 -0.56
CA PHE A 205 -6.95 8.85 -1.34
C PHE A 205 -7.10 9.15 -2.83
N VAL A 206 -7.80 10.22 -3.20
CA VAL A 206 -7.91 10.66 -4.60
C VAL A 206 -6.55 11.00 -5.18
N THR A 207 -5.72 11.72 -4.43
CA THR A 207 -4.38 12.10 -4.89
C THR A 207 -3.50 10.87 -5.11
N LEU A 208 -3.54 9.88 -4.21
CA LEU A 208 -2.80 8.62 -4.36
C LEU A 208 -3.28 7.84 -5.60
N LEU A 209 -4.60 7.75 -5.82
CA LEU A 209 -5.18 7.08 -6.98
C LEU A 209 -4.79 7.78 -8.29
N VAL A 210 -4.89 9.10 -8.36
CA VAL A 210 -4.50 9.89 -9.55
C VAL A 210 -2.99 9.77 -9.80
N ALA A 211 -2.17 9.80 -8.74
CA ALA A 211 -0.73 9.59 -8.86
C ALA A 211 -0.41 8.18 -9.39
N SER A 212 -1.10 7.14 -8.89
CA SER A 212 -0.98 5.77 -9.40
C SER A 212 -1.28 5.74 -10.89
N CYS A 213 -2.40 6.35 -11.31
CA CYS A 213 -2.83 6.36 -12.70
C CYS A 213 -1.86 7.08 -13.66
N TRP A 214 -1.16 8.11 -13.21
CA TRP A 214 -0.32 8.95 -14.06
C TRP A 214 1.18 8.65 -13.95
N SER A 215 1.62 7.98 -12.88
CA SER A 215 3.03 7.70 -12.61
C SER A 215 3.69 6.91 -13.75
N THR A 216 3.16 5.73 -14.09
CA THR A 216 3.68 4.86 -15.15
C THR A 216 3.78 5.56 -16.51
N PRO A 217 2.72 6.18 -17.06
CA PRO A 217 2.80 6.85 -18.35
C PRO A 217 3.71 8.09 -18.34
N LEU A 218 3.79 8.82 -17.23
CA LEU A 218 4.69 9.98 -17.10
C LEU A 218 6.16 9.54 -17.12
N VAL A 219 6.51 8.51 -16.34
CA VAL A 219 7.87 7.96 -16.30
C VAL A 219 8.30 7.45 -17.68
N HIS A 220 7.38 6.82 -18.43
CA HIS A 220 7.64 6.37 -19.81
C HIS A 220 7.94 7.51 -20.79
N ARG A 221 7.39 8.71 -20.57
CA ARG A 221 7.65 9.88 -21.41
C ARG A 221 8.95 10.59 -21.03
N VAL A 222 9.23 10.74 -19.74
CA VAL A 222 10.36 11.54 -19.23
C VAL A 222 11.68 10.76 -19.26
N ILE A 223 11.66 9.47 -18.92
CA ILE A 223 12.88 8.68 -18.74
C ILE A 223 13.15 7.82 -19.97
N GLN A 224 14.18 8.19 -20.75
CA GLN A 224 14.59 7.47 -21.96
C GLN A 224 15.35 6.17 -21.67
N ARG A 225 15.97 6.05 -20.49
CA ARG A 225 16.75 4.87 -20.09
C ARG A 225 15.81 3.77 -19.58
N ARG A 226 15.52 2.77 -20.43
CA ARG A 226 14.58 1.66 -20.14
C ARG A 226 14.76 1.00 -18.77
N ALA A 227 15.99 0.80 -18.31
CA ALA A 227 16.26 0.16 -17.03
C ALA A 227 15.99 1.09 -15.83
N VAL A 228 16.30 2.39 -15.93
CA VAL A 228 15.96 3.39 -14.90
C VAL A 228 14.45 3.61 -14.85
N GLN A 229 13.82 3.69 -16.03
CA GLN A 229 12.38 3.82 -16.19
C GLN A 229 11.63 2.70 -15.47
N ARG A 230 12.01 1.43 -15.71
CA ARG A 230 11.39 0.27 -15.05
C ARG A 230 11.59 0.29 -13.53
N LEU A 231 12.80 0.62 -13.07
CA LEU A 231 13.09 0.69 -11.63
C LEU A 231 12.26 1.78 -10.95
N LEU A 232 12.13 2.94 -11.60
CA LEU A 232 11.38 4.08 -11.09
C LEU A 232 9.87 3.79 -11.05
N CYS A 233 9.31 3.17 -12.10
CA CYS A 233 7.92 2.70 -12.11
C CYS A 233 7.65 1.76 -10.92
N ILE A 234 8.47 0.72 -10.75
CA ILE A 234 8.32 -0.25 -9.65
C ILE A 234 8.43 0.43 -8.28
N PHE A 235 9.32 1.40 -8.13
CA PHE A 235 9.51 2.08 -6.84
C PHE A 235 8.36 3.04 -6.52
N ILE A 236 7.89 3.83 -7.49
CA ILE A 236 6.77 4.76 -7.30
C ILE A 236 5.49 3.98 -6.98
N ASP A 237 5.19 2.95 -7.77
CA ASP A 237 4.10 1.99 -7.55
C ASP A 237 4.15 1.44 -6.11
N ALA A 238 5.29 0.86 -5.72
CA ALA A 238 5.46 0.31 -4.38
C ALA A 238 5.25 1.34 -3.24
N VAL A 239 5.67 2.59 -3.41
CA VAL A 239 5.48 3.65 -2.41
C VAL A 239 4.02 4.08 -2.31
N ILE A 240 3.34 4.22 -3.45
CA ILE A 240 1.92 4.58 -3.50
C ILE A 240 1.07 3.49 -2.86
N ASP A 241 1.29 2.23 -3.22
CA ASP A 241 0.52 1.10 -2.68
C ASP A 241 0.79 0.90 -1.19
N MET A 242 2.04 1.07 -0.75
CA MET A 242 2.37 1.06 0.67
C MET A 242 1.65 2.20 1.42
N THR A 243 1.60 3.38 0.83
CA THR A 243 0.96 4.53 1.48
C THR A 243 -0.54 4.31 1.61
N ALA A 244 -1.20 3.84 0.55
CA ALA A 244 -2.63 3.56 0.55
C ALA A 244 -3.01 2.38 1.47
N ALA A 245 -2.28 1.26 1.39
CA ALA A 245 -2.66 0.03 2.08
C ALA A 245 -2.16 -0.07 3.54
N ILE A 246 -1.10 0.67 3.89
CA ILE A 246 -0.43 0.57 5.19
C ILE A 246 -0.41 1.92 5.91
N VAL A 247 0.20 2.94 5.31
CA VAL A 247 0.49 4.20 6.02
C VAL A 247 -0.79 4.92 6.42
N VAL A 248 -1.74 5.10 5.50
CA VAL A 248 -2.97 5.84 5.80
C VAL A 248 -3.79 5.15 6.90
N PRO A 249 -4.09 3.84 6.83
CA PRO A 249 -4.86 3.19 7.90
C PRO A 249 -4.10 3.11 9.23
N ALA A 250 -2.76 3.01 9.21
CA ALA A 250 -1.95 3.08 10.42
C ALA A 250 -2.04 4.47 11.08
N LEU A 251 -1.94 5.54 10.31
CA LEU A 251 -2.05 6.91 10.83
C LEU A 251 -3.43 7.19 11.43
N ILE A 252 -4.49 6.73 10.77
CA ILE A 252 -5.86 6.82 11.31
C ILE A 252 -5.93 6.07 12.65
N ALA A 253 -5.50 4.81 12.70
CA ALA A 253 -5.52 4.02 13.93
C ALA A 253 -4.71 4.67 15.07
N LEU A 254 -3.53 5.21 14.76
CA LEU A 254 -2.67 5.90 15.73
C LEU A 254 -3.31 7.19 16.26
N SER A 255 -4.12 7.89 15.45
CA SER A 255 -4.81 9.10 15.88
C SER A 255 -5.82 8.85 17.00
N TYR A 256 -6.36 7.63 17.10
CA TYR A 256 -7.30 7.22 18.14
C TYR A 256 -6.62 6.58 19.36
N LEU A 257 -5.30 6.32 19.31
CA LEU A 257 -4.61 5.62 20.39
C LEU A 257 -4.60 6.42 21.70
N GLY A 258 -4.59 7.75 21.61
CA GLY A 258 -4.64 8.63 22.79
C GLY A 258 -6.01 8.68 23.48
N ASP A 259 -7.08 8.36 22.75
CA ASP A 259 -8.45 8.36 23.27
C ASP A 259 -8.84 7.02 23.92
N TYR A 260 -8.03 5.97 23.70
CA TYR A 260 -8.30 4.61 24.15
C TYR A 260 -7.93 4.40 25.62
N ASP A 261 -8.88 3.95 26.46
CA ASP A 261 -8.61 3.62 27.86
C ASP A 261 -8.30 2.12 28.02
N PRO A 262 -7.05 1.75 28.35
CA PRO A 262 -6.67 0.35 28.50
C PRO A 262 -7.34 -0.36 29.68
N ASN A 263 -7.84 0.38 30.69
CA ASN A 263 -8.48 -0.22 31.86
C ASN A 263 -9.88 -0.73 31.53
N PHE A 264 -10.65 0.08 30.80
CA PHE A 264 -12.01 -0.27 30.37
C PHE A 264 -12.03 -1.07 29.07
N LYS A 265 -10.89 -1.20 28.38
CA LYS A 265 -10.78 -1.80 27.05
C LYS A 265 -11.79 -1.18 26.06
N ASP A 266 -12.06 0.11 26.26
CA ASP A 266 -13.02 0.92 25.53
C ASP A 266 -12.49 2.36 25.38
N PHE A 267 -13.12 3.17 24.55
CA PHE A 267 -12.96 4.61 24.54
C PHE A 267 -13.75 5.19 25.70
N THR A 268 -13.34 6.35 26.21
CA THR A 268 -14.04 7.01 27.30
C THR A 268 -15.51 7.24 26.93
N LEU A 269 -16.43 6.89 27.85
CA LEU A 269 -17.88 6.95 27.60
C LEU A 269 -18.35 8.33 27.08
N THR A 270 -17.72 9.41 27.52
CA THR A 270 -18.01 10.79 27.08
C THR A 270 -17.79 11.00 25.57
N LEU A 271 -16.84 10.30 24.96
CA LEU A 271 -16.55 10.37 23.53
C LEU A 271 -17.67 9.74 22.70
N TRP A 272 -18.23 8.62 23.16
CA TRP A 272 -19.36 7.96 22.51
C TRP A 272 -20.62 8.83 22.44
N TYR A 273 -20.81 9.77 23.38
CA TYR A 273 -21.91 10.75 23.37
C TYR A 273 -21.57 12.03 22.60
N THR A 274 -20.36 12.15 22.06
CA THR A 274 -19.96 13.30 21.24
C THR A 274 -20.22 12.97 19.77
N ASP A 275 -21.35 13.43 19.23
CA ASP A 275 -21.83 13.13 17.86
C ASP A 275 -20.72 13.24 16.80
N LYS A 276 -19.93 14.31 16.86
CA LYS A 276 -18.82 14.54 15.93
C LYS A 276 -17.72 13.47 16.04
N TRP A 277 -17.34 13.09 17.26
CA TRP A 277 -16.33 12.07 17.46
C TRP A 277 -16.86 10.70 17.03
N LEU A 278 -18.10 10.38 17.42
CA LEU A 278 -18.78 9.14 17.10
C LEU A 278 -18.87 8.91 15.58
N VAL A 279 -19.42 9.87 14.83
CA VAL A 279 -19.60 9.73 13.37
C VAL A 279 -18.25 9.62 12.67
N ASN A 280 -17.24 10.39 13.09
CA ASN A 280 -15.89 10.24 12.54
C ASN A 280 -15.31 8.85 12.86
N PHE A 281 -15.38 8.38 14.11
CA PHE A 281 -14.85 7.08 14.49
C PHE A 281 -15.55 5.93 13.74
N VAL A 282 -16.88 5.93 13.68
CA VAL A 282 -17.68 4.88 13.03
C VAL A 282 -17.37 4.79 11.53
N ASN A 283 -17.19 5.94 10.85
CA ASN A 283 -16.84 5.96 9.44
C ASN A 283 -15.36 5.66 9.21
N GLU A 284 -14.45 6.21 10.01
CA GLU A 284 -13.01 6.00 9.87
C GLU A 284 -12.57 4.57 10.23
N SER A 285 -13.25 3.94 11.19
CA SER A 285 -13.00 2.56 11.58
C SER A 285 -13.29 1.57 10.46
N SER A 286 -14.20 1.85 9.53
CA SER A 286 -14.45 1.00 8.34
C SER A 286 -13.20 0.84 7.44
N ILE A 287 -12.28 1.80 7.48
CA ILE A 287 -11.02 1.78 6.71
C ILE A 287 -9.98 0.89 7.40
N VAL A 288 -9.95 0.97 8.72
CA VAL A 288 -8.97 0.26 9.56
C VAL A 288 -9.41 -1.20 9.78
N LEU A 289 -10.69 -1.40 10.06
CA LEU A 289 -11.32 -2.67 10.45
C LEU A 289 -12.13 -3.32 9.33
N PHE A 290 -12.06 -2.79 8.11
CA PHE A 290 -12.73 -3.28 6.90
C PHE A 290 -14.26 -3.12 6.96
N GLY A 291 -14.87 -2.43 5.99
CA GLY A 291 -16.32 -2.35 5.88
C GLY A 291 -16.94 -3.63 5.30
N SER A 292 -16.19 -4.32 4.44
CA SER A 292 -16.69 -5.47 3.68
C SER A 292 -15.60 -6.52 3.38
N TRP A 293 -16.01 -7.71 2.94
CA TRP A 293 -15.10 -8.72 2.43
C TRP A 293 -14.32 -8.26 1.19
N LEU A 294 -14.89 -7.38 0.37
CA LEU A 294 -14.18 -6.79 -0.77
C LEU A 294 -13.01 -5.91 -0.32
N ASP A 295 -13.13 -5.23 0.82
CA ASP A 295 -12.04 -4.44 1.39
C ASP A 295 -10.90 -5.35 1.88
N VAL A 296 -11.24 -6.49 2.50
CA VAL A 296 -10.24 -7.50 2.89
C VAL A 296 -9.54 -8.08 1.67
N ILE A 297 -10.29 -8.50 0.65
CA ILE A 297 -9.75 -9.10 -0.58
C ILE A 297 -8.87 -8.10 -1.33
N SER A 298 -9.35 -6.88 -1.53
CA SER A 298 -8.59 -5.83 -2.23
C SER A 298 -7.28 -5.52 -1.52
N ARG A 299 -7.29 -5.43 -0.19
CA ARG A 299 -6.06 -5.20 0.59
C ARG A 299 -5.08 -6.36 0.52
N CYS A 300 -5.57 -7.60 0.52
CA CYS A 300 -4.73 -8.77 0.25
C CYS A 300 -4.10 -8.70 -1.15
N ILE A 301 -4.85 -8.30 -2.18
CA ILE A 301 -4.35 -8.14 -3.54
C ILE A 301 -3.26 -7.06 -3.59
N PHE A 302 -3.46 -5.91 -2.96
CA PHE A 302 -2.45 -4.83 -2.90
C PHE A 302 -1.19 -5.26 -2.16
N LEU A 303 -1.32 -5.93 -1.01
CA LEU A 303 -0.16 -6.42 -0.26
C LEU A 303 0.61 -7.50 -1.05
N LEU A 304 -0.08 -8.41 -1.72
CA LEU A 304 0.58 -9.40 -2.58
C LEU A 304 1.23 -8.74 -3.82
N GLY A 305 0.58 -7.71 -4.39
CA GLY A 305 1.08 -6.87 -5.47
C GLY A 305 2.38 -6.16 -5.08
N LEU A 306 2.38 -5.50 -3.92
CA LEU A 306 3.52 -4.82 -3.31
C LEU A 306 4.67 -5.80 -3.03
N LEU A 307 4.39 -6.96 -2.44
CA LEU A 307 5.41 -8.00 -2.19
C LEU A 307 6.06 -8.48 -3.51
N SER A 308 5.24 -8.65 -4.56
CA SER A 308 5.72 -8.99 -5.89
C SER A 308 6.60 -7.88 -6.48
N SER A 309 6.18 -6.61 -6.40
CA SER A 309 6.97 -5.44 -6.81
C SER A 309 8.33 -5.39 -6.13
N LEU A 310 8.36 -5.50 -4.80
CA LEU A 310 9.60 -5.42 -4.01
C LEU A 310 10.55 -6.60 -4.27
N ASN A 311 10.02 -7.82 -4.38
CA ASN A 311 10.82 -8.99 -4.75
C ASN A 311 11.39 -8.88 -6.18
N ARG A 312 10.64 -8.30 -7.12
CA ARG A 312 11.11 -7.97 -8.47
C ARG A 312 12.22 -6.91 -8.42
N ALA A 313 12.04 -5.83 -7.66
CA ALA A 313 13.08 -4.81 -7.48
C ALA A 313 14.39 -5.43 -6.97
N LEU A 314 14.33 -6.28 -5.93
CA LEU A 314 15.51 -7.01 -5.41
C LEU A 314 16.18 -7.93 -6.43
N SER A 315 15.41 -8.48 -7.37
CA SER A 315 15.93 -9.34 -8.43
C SER A 315 16.60 -8.55 -9.56
N LEU A 316 16.07 -7.36 -9.88
CA LEU A 316 16.60 -6.44 -10.88
C LEU A 316 17.85 -5.71 -10.39
N ILE A 317 17.98 -5.52 -9.07
CA ILE A 317 19.20 -4.99 -8.43
C ILE A 317 20.29 -6.09 -8.38
N LYS A 318 20.62 -6.71 -9.52
CA LYS A 318 21.73 -7.66 -9.68
C LYS A 318 22.58 -7.29 -10.91
N TYR A 319 23.89 -7.42 -10.78
CA TYR A 319 24.93 -7.06 -11.76
C TYR A 319 24.93 -7.87 -13.08
N ARG A 320 23.79 -8.35 -13.61
CA ARG A 320 23.82 -9.05 -14.91
C ARG A 320 22.58 -8.85 -15.78
N ARG A 321 22.87 -8.71 -17.08
CA ARG A 321 21.97 -8.42 -18.22
C ARG A 321 20.63 -9.17 -18.12
N VAL A 322 19.54 -8.42 -18.09
CA VAL A 322 18.21 -8.93 -18.42
C VAL A 322 18.06 -8.84 -19.94
N ALA A 323 17.95 -9.99 -20.61
CA ALA A 323 17.47 -10.03 -21.98
C ALA A 323 15.99 -9.61 -21.94
N VAL A 324 15.67 -8.49 -22.58
CA VAL A 324 14.29 -7.99 -22.65
C VAL A 324 13.56 -8.80 -23.71
N ALA A 325 12.67 -9.70 -23.28
CA ALA A 325 11.68 -10.28 -24.18
C ALA A 325 10.82 -9.16 -24.78
N GLN A 326 10.63 -9.20 -26.09
CA GLN A 326 9.88 -8.19 -26.84
C GLN A 326 8.39 -8.36 -26.58
N SER A 327 7.80 -7.35 -25.94
CA SER A 327 6.41 -7.28 -25.49
C SER A 327 5.40 -7.17 -26.63
N THR A 328 4.21 -7.73 -26.43
CA THR A 328 2.98 -7.36 -27.15
C THR A 328 2.61 -5.89 -26.84
N GLN A 329 3.09 -4.98 -27.68
CA GLN A 329 3.00 -3.52 -27.52
C GLN A 329 1.56 -2.96 -27.41
N LEU A 330 0.58 -3.62 -28.02
CA LEU A 330 -0.78 -3.08 -28.13
C LEU A 330 -1.50 -3.05 -26.79
N PHE A 331 -1.57 -4.16 -26.05
CA PHE A 331 -2.31 -4.23 -24.78
C PHE A 331 -1.74 -3.27 -23.73
N VAL A 332 -0.41 -3.23 -23.59
CA VAL A 332 0.27 -2.34 -22.63
C VAL A 332 0.03 -0.86 -22.96
N THR A 333 0.03 -0.51 -24.24
CA THR A 333 -0.23 0.88 -24.65
C THR A 333 -1.69 1.27 -24.40
N TRP A 334 -2.63 0.37 -24.68
CA TRP A 334 -4.05 0.59 -24.41
C TRP A 334 -4.35 0.65 -22.91
N SER A 335 -3.75 -0.23 -22.09
CA SER A 335 -3.94 -0.23 -20.64
C SER A 335 -3.45 1.07 -20.01
N HIS A 336 -2.25 1.55 -20.37
CA HIS A 336 -1.76 2.83 -19.85
C HIS A 336 -2.65 4.03 -20.24
N ARG A 337 -3.23 4.01 -21.45
CA ARG A 337 -4.18 5.06 -21.88
C ARG A 337 -5.47 5.02 -21.07
N LEU A 338 -6.02 3.83 -20.84
CA LEU A 338 -7.24 3.64 -20.05
C LEU A 338 -7.03 4.04 -18.59
N ILE A 339 -5.90 3.64 -18.00
CA ILE A 339 -5.53 4.01 -16.63
C ILE A 339 -5.34 5.54 -16.51
N ALA A 340 -4.64 6.16 -17.47
CA ALA A 340 -4.47 7.62 -17.47
C ALA A 340 -5.81 8.36 -17.61
N LEU A 341 -6.71 7.86 -18.47
CA LEU A 341 -8.06 8.39 -18.63
C LEU A 341 -8.87 8.24 -17.33
N ASN A 342 -8.78 7.10 -16.65
CA ASN A 342 -9.43 6.89 -15.36
C ASN A 342 -8.98 7.95 -14.34
N GLY A 343 -7.69 8.26 -14.28
CA GLY A 343 -7.17 9.34 -13.43
C GLY A 343 -7.79 10.72 -13.74
N VAL A 344 -7.99 11.05 -15.02
CA VAL A 344 -8.66 12.30 -15.43
C VAL A 344 -10.14 12.30 -15.02
N VAL A 345 -10.84 11.20 -15.25
CA VAL A 345 -12.27 11.07 -14.90
C VAL A 345 -12.46 11.19 -13.39
N VAL A 346 -11.69 10.43 -12.60
CA VAL A 346 -11.76 10.46 -11.13
C VAL A 346 -11.44 11.85 -10.59
N LEU A 347 -10.38 12.49 -11.10
CA LEU A 347 -10.03 13.84 -10.67
C LEU A 347 -11.14 14.84 -11.01
N GLY A 348 -11.71 14.76 -12.22
CA GLY A 348 -12.82 15.61 -12.65
C GLY A 348 -14.06 15.43 -11.78
N LEU A 349 -14.44 14.18 -11.47
CA LEU A 349 -15.54 13.87 -10.57
C LEU A 349 -15.30 14.39 -9.15
N HIS A 350 -14.09 14.21 -8.61
CA HIS A 350 -13.74 14.70 -7.28
C HIS A 350 -13.77 16.23 -7.20
N VAL A 351 -13.23 16.91 -8.21
CA VAL A 351 -13.26 18.37 -8.31
C VAL A 351 -14.69 18.88 -8.41
N TYR A 352 -15.51 18.28 -9.28
CA TYR A 352 -16.93 18.61 -9.41
C TYR A 352 -17.68 18.46 -8.08
N ALA A 353 -17.50 17.33 -7.38
CA ALA A 353 -18.14 17.09 -6.09
C ALA A 353 -17.65 18.07 -5.00
N THR A 354 -16.40 18.51 -5.05
CA THR A 354 -15.80 19.43 -4.05
C THR A 354 -16.30 20.88 -4.23
N PHE A 355 -16.71 21.27 -5.43
CA PHE A 355 -17.19 22.63 -5.72
C PHE A 355 -18.69 22.84 -5.48
N GLY A 356 -19.41 21.82 -5.00
CA GLY A 356 -20.82 21.98 -4.64
C GLY A 356 -21.02 23.01 -3.51
N PRO A 357 -22.19 23.67 -3.43
CA PRO A 357 -22.50 24.57 -2.32
C PRO A 357 -22.51 23.80 -0.98
N PRO A 358 -22.23 24.46 0.15
CA PRO A 358 -22.32 23.84 1.46
C PRO A 358 -23.78 23.54 1.83
N VAL A 359 -24.01 22.39 2.44
CA VAL A 359 -25.35 21.97 2.88
C VAL A 359 -25.74 22.64 4.20
N ALA A 360 -26.94 23.19 4.29
CA ALA A 360 -27.45 23.84 5.51
C ALA A 360 -27.56 22.82 6.67
N PHE A 361 -27.21 23.26 7.89
CA PHE A 361 -27.26 22.45 9.12
C PHE A 361 -26.34 21.20 9.12
N CYS A 362 -25.47 21.06 8.12
CA CYS A 362 -24.53 19.96 8.04
C CYS A 362 -23.24 20.26 8.83
N VAL A 363 -22.95 19.45 9.83
CA VAL A 363 -21.72 19.56 10.64
C VAL A 363 -20.59 18.73 10.03
N LEU A 364 -20.93 17.56 9.49
CA LEU A 364 -19.98 16.66 8.84
C LEU A 364 -20.45 16.38 7.41
N GLU A 365 -19.92 17.16 6.48
CA GLU A 365 -20.26 17.09 5.07
C GLU A 365 -19.51 15.97 4.36
N VAL A 366 -20.21 15.25 3.47
CA VAL A 366 -19.63 14.24 2.59
C VAL A 366 -19.89 14.64 1.14
N ARG A 367 -18.94 14.34 0.24
CA ARG A 367 -18.98 14.77 -1.17
C ARG A 367 -18.80 13.57 -2.10
N PRO A 368 -19.85 12.74 -2.25
CA PRO A 368 -19.82 11.57 -3.14
C PRO A 368 -19.69 11.99 -4.62
N TRP A 369 -18.96 11.21 -5.41
CA TRP A 369 -18.65 11.58 -6.80
C TRP A 369 -19.81 11.47 -7.80
N LEU A 370 -20.77 10.58 -7.53
CA LEU A 370 -21.83 10.21 -8.48
C LEU A 370 -23.24 10.51 -7.96
N ILE A 371 -23.35 11.06 -6.75
CA ILE A 371 -24.62 11.45 -6.15
C ILE A 371 -24.75 12.97 -6.31
N ARG A 372 -25.86 13.39 -6.91
CA ARG A 372 -26.13 14.83 -7.19
C ARG A 372 -26.87 15.53 -6.06
N GLU A 373 -27.47 14.76 -5.17
CA GLU A 373 -28.20 15.24 -4.01
C GLU A 373 -27.25 15.64 -2.87
N ASP A 374 -27.75 16.44 -1.94
CA ASP A 374 -26.99 16.93 -0.80
C ASP A 374 -26.74 15.81 0.20
N ALA A 375 -25.46 15.55 0.47
CA ALA A 375 -25.03 14.42 1.29
C ALA A 375 -24.35 14.93 2.58
N CYS A 376 -24.90 14.54 3.73
CA CYS A 376 -24.39 14.95 5.03
C CYS A 376 -24.37 13.77 6.01
N ALA A 377 -23.21 13.49 6.61
CA ALA A 377 -23.05 12.41 7.58
C ALA A 377 -23.60 12.76 8.96
N LEU A 378 -23.49 14.03 9.39
CA LEU A 378 -24.03 14.54 10.65
C LEU A 378 -24.77 15.85 10.42
N VAL A 379 -26.08 15.81 10.60
CA VAL A 379 -26.93 17.00 10.63
C VAL A 379 -27.20 17.37 12.08
N GLU A 380 -26.89 18.61 12.45
CA GLU A 380 -27.19 19.15 13.78
C GLU A 380 -28.05 20.40 13.65
N ILE A 381 -29.27 20.32 14.14
CA ILE A 381 -30.17 21.45 14.26
C ILE A 381 -30.04 22.00 15.67
N ASN A 382 -29.44 23.18 15.80
CA ASN A 382 -29.22 23.82 17.09
C ASN A 382 -29.94 25.15 17.18
N CYS A 383 -30.94 25.27 18.06
CA CYS A 383 -31.72 26.51 18.22
C CYS A 383 -31.12 27.48 19.25
N HIS A 384 -29.89 27.27 19.70
CA HIS A 384 -29.25 28.18 20.65
C HIS A 384 -28.69 29.43 19.94
N PRO A 385 -29.06 30.65 20.35
CA PRO A 385 -28.73 31.89 19.62
C PRO A 385 -27.24 32.24 19.56
N ARG A 386 -26.41 31.63 20.42
CA ARG A 386 -24.95 31.86 20.45
C ARG A 386 -24.15 30.89 19.57
N ILE A 387 -24.81 29.94 18.90
CA ILE A 387 -24.12 28.93 18.08
C ILE A 387 -24.13 29.38 16.61
N PRO A 388 -22.99 29.36 15.89
CA PRO A 388 -22.96 29.67 14.46
C PRO A 388 -23.84 28.69 13.66
N GLY A 389 -24.64 29.20 12.71
CA GLY A 389 -25.56 28.36 11.92
C GLY A 389 -26.83 27.91 12.66
N HIS A 390 -27.20 28.60 13.74
CA HIS A 390 -28.36 28.26 14.56
C HIS A 390 -29.70 28.37 13.81
N ALA A 391 -30.62 27.46 14.15
CA ALA A 391 -31.99 27.45 13.67
C ALA A 391 -32.95 28.27 14.57
N ALA A 392 -32.42 29.11 15.47
CA ALA A 392 -33.23 29.80 16.50
C ALA A 392 -34.40 30.63 15.94
N ASN A 393 -34.24 31.17 14.72
CA ASN A 393 -35.28 31.92 13.99
C ASN A 393 -35.68 31.25 12.66
N ALA A 394 -35.30 29.99 12.45
CA ALA A 394 -35.63 29.29 11.21
C ALA A 394 -37.10 28.88 11.22
N ASN A 395 -37.83 29.23 10.16
CA ASN A 395 -39.22 28.82 10.00
C ASN A 395 -39.30 27.32 9.67
N ALA A 396 -40.41 26.68 10.04
CA ALA A 396 -40.65 25.27 9.74
C ALA A 396 -40.45 24.95 8.25
N THR A 397 -40.90 25.82 7.35
CA THR A 397 -40.74 25.68 5.90
C THR A 397 -39.28 25.66 5.46
N THR A 398 -38.43 26.53 6.02
CA THR A 398 -37.00 26.56 5.69
C THR A 398 -36.26 25.32 6.19
N MET A 399 -36.67 24.76 7.34
CA MET A 399 -36.10 23.53 7.88
C MET A 399 -36.57 22.31 7.07
N THR A 400 -37.85 22.25 6.70
CA THR A 400 -38.37 21.16 5.86
C THR A 400 -37.71 21.16 4.48
N GLN A 401 -37.56 22.32 3.84
CA GLN A 401 -36.87 22.42 2.55
C GLN A 401 -35.40 22.00 2.64
N ALA A 402 -34.69 22.39 3.71
CA ALA A 402 -33.30 21.98 3.91
C ALA A 402 -33.16 20.46 4.14
N LEU A 403 -34.15 19.83 4.78
CA LEU A 403 -34.13 18.39 5.06
C LEU A 403 -34.65 17.53 3.89
N GLU A 404 -35.55 18.06 3.06
CA GLU A 404 -36.14 17.33 1.93
C GLU A 404 -35.13 17.06 0.81
N HIS A 405 -34.10 17.90 0.68
CA HIS A 405 -33.02 17.71 -0.28
C HIS A 405 -31.88 16.78 0.18
N LEU A 406 -31.92 16.32 1.44
CA LEU A 406 -30.88 15.44 1.98
C LEU A 406 -31.09 13.99 1.54
N THR A 407 -30.04 13.37 1.03
CA THR A 407 -30.07 11.94 0.71
C THR A 407 -30.05 11.11 1.99
N PRO A 408 -31.05 10.24 2.23
CA PRO A 408 -31.11 9.42 3.45
C PRO A 408 -29.99 8.39 3.53
N THR A 409 -29.37 8.00 2.40
CA THR A 409 -28.28 7.01 2.38
C THR A 409 -26.94 7.56 2.88
N ALA A 410 -26.78 8.88 2.91
CA ALA A 410 -25.57 9.53 3.41
C ALA A 410 -25.68 9.95 4.88
N LEU A 411 -26.90 10.00 5.42
CA LEU A 411 -27.18 10.46 6.78
C LEU A 411 -26.88 9.34 7.79
N ALA A 412 -25.82 9.51 8.56
CA ALA A 412 -25.45 8.58 9.63
C ALA A 412 -26.07 8.98 10.98
N HIS A 413 -26.14 10.29 11.26
CA HIS A 413 -26.66 10.79 12.53
C HIS A 413 -27.41 12.12 12.38
N PHE A 414 -28.48 12.26 13.15
CA PHE A 414 -29.35 13.44 13.17
C PHE A 414 -29.56 13.88 14.62
N GLY A 415 -29.12 15.10 14.93
CA GLY A 415 -29.21 15.69 16.27
C GLY A 415 -30.07 16.95 16.28
N VAL A 416 -30.94 17.08 17.30
CA VAL A 416 -31.68 18.32 17.57
C VAL A 416 -31.38 18.79 18.98
N ARG A 417 -30.95 20.05 19.11
CA ARG A 417 -30.48 20.62 20.37
C ARG A 417 -31.10 22.00 20.63
N HIS A 418 -31.48 22.24 21.88
CA HIS A 418 -31.99 23.54 22.38
C HIS A 418 -33.25 24.08 21.66
N CYS A 419 -33.97 23.24 20.92
CA CYS A 419 -35.21 23.61 20.24
C CYS A 419 -36.42 23.24 21.11
N THR A 420 -37.13 24.23 21.65
CA THR A 420 -38.25 24.01 22.59
C THR A 420 -39.60 23.76 21.90
N ASN A 421 -39.79 24.25 20.67
CA ASN A 421 -41.06 24.21 19.93
C ASN A 421 -40.98 23.39 18.63
N LEU A 422 -40.21 22.29 18.62
CA LEU A 422 -40.03 21.48 17.42
C LEU A 422 -41.06 20.36 17.34
N THR A 423 -41.86 20.34 16.28
CA THR A 423 -42.90 19.32 16.05
C THR A 423 -42.47 18.37 14.93
N PHE A 424 -42.30 17.09 15.24
CA PHE A 424 -42.03 16.05 14.24
C PHE A 424 -43.34 15.43 13.74
N THR A 425 -43.57 15.49 12.43
CA THR A 425 -44.61 14.69 11.78
C THR A 425 -43.97 13.49 11.11
N VAL A 426 -44.09 12.31 11.72
CA VAL A 426 -43.61 11.06 11.11
C VAL A 426 -44.60 10.66 10.02
N ARG A 427 -44.22 10.83 8.74
CA ARG A 427 -44.92 10.17 7.63
C ARG A 427 -44.56 8.69 7.66
N ARG A 428 -45.57 7.84 7.86
CA ARG A 428 -45.45 6.39 7.66
C ARG A 428 -45.34 6.06 6.18
#